data_AF-A0A392QK78-F1
#
_entry.id   AF-A0A392QK78-F1
#
_cell.length_a   1.000
_cell.length_b   1.000
_cell.length_c   1.000
_cell.angle_alpha   90.00
_cell.angle_beta   90.00
_cell.angle_gamma   90.00
#
_symmetry.space_group_name_H-M   'P 1'
#
loop_
_entity.id
_entity.type
_entity.pdbx_description
1 polymer ?
#
loop_
_entity_poly.entity_id
_entity_poly.type
_entity_poly.pdbx_seq_one_letter_code
_entity_poly.pdbx_strand_id
1 'polypeptide(L)'
;ETEAAQCVFYSIPEKDAVLWTEMITGYSKMADGMSAIRCFSEMYHESHEIDDYVLSGVLSVCADLAILRQGEIIHCYAFKLGYGVEMSVSGSLIDMYAKNGSLEAAYLMFSQVSNPDLKCWNSMLGGYSHHGMVDEALKLFEEIIKQGLVPNQVTFLSLLSA
;
A
#
# COMPACT_ATOMS: atom_id res chain seq x y z
N GLU A 1 -12.38 12.70 19.20
CA GLU A 1 -11.35 11.82 19.80
C GLU A 1 -9.98 12.01 19.15
N THR A 2 -9.88 12.17 17.83
CA THR A 2 -8.62 12.46 17.11
C THR A 2 -7.90 13.73 17.53
N GLU A 3 -8.61 14.82 17.73
CA GLU A 3 -7.99 16.08 18.19
C GLU A 3 -7.37 15.93 19.58
N ALA A 4 -7.97 15.10 20.44
CA ALA A 4 -7.42 14.80 21.77
C ALA A 4 -6.15 13.94 21.64
N ALA A 5 -6.16 12.92 20.77
CA ALA A 5 -4.99 12.09 20.48
C ALA A 5 -3.83 12.93 19.89
N GLN A 6 -4.12 13.86 18.97
CA GLN A 6 -3.15 14.84 18.45
C GLN A 6 -2.55 15.71 19.56
N CYS A 7 -3.39 16.33 20.38
CA CYS A 7 -2.93 17.19 21.47
C CYS A 7 -2.02 16.43 22.44
N VAL A 8 -2.40 15.21 22.81
CA VAL A 8 -1.56 14.36 23.68
C VAL A 8 -0.26 14.01 22.97
N PHE A 9 -0.31 13.60 21.71
CA PHE A 9 0.85 13.23 20.93
C PHE A 9 1.89 14.37 20.81
N TYR A 10 1.45 15.58 20.47
CA TYR A 10 2.34 16.74 20.37
C TYR A 10 2.83 17.27 21.73
N SER A 11 2.20 16.84 22.84
CA SER A 11 2.67 17.18 24.19
C SER A 11 3.81 16.28 24.69
N ILE A 12 4.06 15.15 24.02
CA ILE A 12 5.09 14.19 24.39
C ILE A 12 6.45 14.62 23.78
N PRO A 13 7.50 14.85 24.61
CA PRO A 13 8.80 15.32 24.13
C PRO A 13 9.59 14.26 23.33
N GLU A 14 9.61 13.01 23.81
CA GLU A 14 10.24 11.87 23.15
C GLU A 14 9.15 10.87 22.76
N LYS A 15 8.92 10.72 21.45
CA LYS A 15 7.89 9.85 20.91
C LYS A 15 8.56 8.62 20.35
N ASP A 16 8.21 7.44 20.82
CA ASP A 16 8.74 6.20 20.29
C ASP A 16 8.03 5.78 18.99
N ALA A 17 8.56 4.74 18.32
CA ALA A 17 8.00 4.23 17.07
C ALA A 17 6.54 3.74 17.24
N VAL A 18 6.15 3.30 18.45
CA VAL A 18 4.79 2.84 18.76
C VAL A 18 3.81 4.00 18.72
N LEU A 19 4.15 5.14 19.37
CA LEU A 19 3.33 6.36 19.35
C LEU A 19 3.13 6.89 17.93
N TRP A 20 4.18 6.91 17.10
CA TRP A 20 4.07 7.32 15.71
C TRP A 20 3.18 6.38 14.89
N THR A 21 3.32 5.08 15.10
CA THR A 21 2.53 4.04 14.40
C THR A 21 1.05 4.10 14.77
N GLU A 22 0.73 4.34 16.04
CA GLU A 22 -0.66 4.54 16.52
C GLU A 22 -1.30 5.77 15.86
N MET A 23 -0.56 6.87 15.70
CA MET A 23 -1.07 8.05 14.99
C MET A 23 -1.31 7.76 13.51
N ILE A 24 -0.34 7.14 12.82
CA ILE A 24 -0.45 6.82 11.39
C ILE A 24 -1.61 5.85 11.13
N THR A 25 -1.75 4.80 11.94
CA THR A 25 -2.85 3.83 11.83
C THR A 25 -4.20 4.43 12.24
N GLY A 26 -4.21 5.35 13.21
CA GLY A 26 -5.39 6.13 13.58
C GLY A 26 -5.91 6.98 12.43
N TYR A 27 -5.03 7.75 11.77
CA TYR A 27 -5.41 8.53 10.59
C TYR A 27 -5.78 7.65 9.39
N SER A 28 -5.11 6.51 9.21
CA SER A 28 -5.44 5.51 8.20
C SER A 28 -6.89 5.02 8.35
N LYS A 29 -7.29 4.61 9.56
CA LYS A 29 -8.66 4.17 9.88
C LYS A 29 -9.72 5.25 9.66
N MET A 30 -9.31 6.52 9.73
CA MET A 30 -10.18 7.67 9.54
C MET A 30 -10.16 8.24 8.13
N ALA A 31 -9.46 7.59 7.20
CA ALA A 31 -9.26 8.07 5.83
C ALA A 31 -8.66 9.49 5.75
N ASP A 32 -7.91 9.92 6.77
CA ASP A 32 -7.18 11.19 6.79
C ASP A 32 -5.71 11.00 6.37
N GLY A 33 -5.48 10.76 5.09
CA GLY A 33 -4.13 10.48 4.58
C GLY A 33 -3.16 11.64 4.69
N MET A 34 -3.65 12.88 4.61
CA MET A 34 -2.77 14.05 4.74
C MET A 34 -2.11 14.12 6.11
N SER A 35 -2.88 13.82 7.17
CA SER A 35 -2.35 13.74 8.52
C SER A 35 -1.44 12.51 8.71
N ALA A 36 -1.81 11.35 8.14
CA ALA A 36 -0.98 10.14 8.17
C ALA A 36 0.42 10.37 7.55
N ILE A 37 0.47 11.03 6.40
CA ILE A 37 1.72 11.32 5.68
C ILE A 37 2.55 12.36 6.42
N ARG A 38 1.91 13.37 7.01
CA ARG A 38 2.61 14.37 7.82
C ARG A 38 3.29 13.71 9.01
N CYS A 39 2.56 12.84 9.72
CA CYS A 39 3.14 12.09 10.83
C CYS A 39 4.26 11.15 10.39
N PHE A 40 4.13 10.48 9.24
CA PHE A 40 5.22 9.68 8.68
C PHE A 40 6.46 10.54 8.37
N SER A 41 6.28 11.74 7.80
CA SER A 41 7.38 12.66 7.49
C SER A 41 8.09 13.14 8.76
N GLU A 42 7.35 13.42 9.83
CA GLU A 42 7.91 13.85 11.12
C GLU A 42 8.63 12.69 11.82
N MET A 43 8.06 11.48 11.82
CA MET A 43 8.69 10.26 12.32
C MET A 43 10.05 10.00 11.67
N TYR A 44 10.14 10.19 10.35
CA TYR A 44 11.39 10.03 9.61
C TYR A 44 12.47 11.05 10.05
N HIS A 45 12.07 12.29 10.32
CA HIS A 45 12.99 13.31 10.81
C HIS A 45 13.48 13.04 12.24
N GLU A 46 12.71 12.31 13.05
CA GLU A 46 13.08 11.91 14.42
C GLU A 46 13.91 10.61 14.49
N SER A 47 14.34 10.02 13.37
CA SER A 47 15.27 8.87 13.30
C SER A 47 14.78 7.57 13.97
N HIS A 48 13.48 7.32 13.95
CA HIS A 48 12.90 6.06 14.47
C HIS A 48 12.95 4.93 13.43
N GLU A 49 13.10 3.68 13.88
CA GLU A 49 13.04 2.50 13.00
C GLU A 49 11.65 2.39 12.37
N ILE A 50 11.59 2.61 11.06
CA ILE A 50 10.40 2.36 10.24
C ILE A 50 10.48 0.90 9.79
N ASP A 51 9.53 0.06 10.17
CA ASP A 51 9.47 -1.33 9.71
C ASP A 51 8.58 -1.51 8.47
N ASP A 52 8.53 -2.73 7.96
CA ASP A 52 7.77 -3.10 6.76
C ASP A 52 6.25 -2.97 6.96
N TYR A 53 5.75 -3.21 8.18
CA TYR A 53 4.34 -3.07 8.52
C TYR A 53 3.87 -1.61 8.44
N VAL A 54 4.64 -0.67 9.00
CA VAL A 54 4.32 0.77 8.90
C VAL A 54 4.30 1.22 7.45
N LEU A 55 5.30 0.83 6.66
CA LEU A 55 5.37 1.16 5.23
C LEU A 55 4.16 0.61 4.47
N SER A 56 3.82 -0.66 4.67
CA SER A 56 2.65 -1.29 4.06
C SER A 56 1.35 -0.56 4.44
N GLY A 57 1.20 -0.16 5.71
CA GLY A 57 0.03 0.58 6.19
C GLY A 57 -0.12 1.94 5.50
N VAL A 58 0.94 2.74 5.42
CA VAL A 58 0.92 4.05 4.76
C VAL A 58 0.66 3.91 3.26
N LEU A 59 1.22 2.88 2.61
CA LEU A 59 0.98 2.60 1.20
C LEU A 59 -0.49 2.25 0.91
N SER A 60 -1.13 1.45 1.78
CA SER A 60 -2.56 1.16 1.68
C SER A 60 -3.40 2.44 1.76
N VAL A 61 -3.06 3.36 2.66
CA VAL A 61 -3.72 4.68 2.74
C VAL A 61 -3.52 5.47 1.46
N CYS A 62 -2.32 5.42 0.89
CA CYS A 62 -2.04 6.12 -0.37
C CYS A 62 -2.84 5.55 -1.55
N ALA A 63 -3.10 4.24 -1.52
CA ALA A 63 -3.92 3.54 -2.50
C ALA A 63 -5.39 3.95 -2.41
N ASP A 64 -5.94 3.96 -1.19
CA ASP A 64 -7.37 4.23 -0.97
C ASP A 64 -7.75 5.72 -1.16
N LEU A 65 -6.78 6.63 -0.98
CA LEU A 65 -6.99 8.08 -1.12
C LEU A 65 -6.55 8.65 -2.47
N ALA A 66 -6.13 7.83 -3.42
CA ALA A 66 -5.71 8.27 -4.75
C ALA A 66 -4.56 9.31 -4.75
N ILE A 67 -3.62 9.20 -3.81
CA ILE A 67 -2.51 10.16 -3.61
C ILE A 67 -1.17 9.59 -4.10
N LEU A 68 -1.06 9.41 -5.42
CA LEU A 68 0.07 8.76 -6.09
C LEU A 68 1.44 9.34 -5.69
N ARG A 69 1.57 10.67 -5.69
CA ARG A 69 2.85 11.35 -5.42
C ARG A 69 3.41 11.01 -4.04
N GLN A 70 2.53 10.87 -3.04
CA GLN A 70 2.95 10.48 -1.70
C GLN A 70 3.31 9.00 -1.67
N GLY A 71 2.55 8.14 -2.34
CA GLY A 71 2.92 6.74 -2.51
C GLY A 71 4.31 6.55 -3.13
N GLU A 72 4.67 7.35 -4.13
CA GLU A 72 6.02 7.33 -4.74
C GLU A 72 7.13 7.74 -3.77
N ILE A 73 6.86 8.72 -2.90
CA ILE A 73 7.81 9.11 -1.84
C ILE A 73 8.01 7.94 -0.87
N ILE A 74 6.93 7.29 -0.42
CA ILE A 74 6.99 6.13 0.47
C ILE A 74 7.70 4.94 -0.19
N HIS A 75 7.48 4.71 -1.49
CA HIS A 75 8.22 3.72 -2.27
C HIS A 75 9.73 3.99 -2.20
N CYS A 76 10.16 5.22 -2.46
CA CYS A 76 11.58 5.57 -2.38
C CYS A 76 12.16 5.33 -0.97
N TYR A 77 11.37 5.55 0.08
CA TYR A 77 11.77 5.24 1.46
C TYR A 77 11.90 3.75 1.72
N ALA A 78 10.89 2.97 1.35
CA ALA A 78 10.92 1.51 1.48
C ALA A 78 12.16 0.91 0.83
N PHE A 79 12.51 1.37 -0.37
CA PHE A 79 13.71 0.91 -1.07
C PHE A 79 15.00 1.28 -0.33
N LYS A 80 15.13 2.53 0.15
CA LYS A 80 16.31 2.99 0.90
C LYS A 80 16.53 2.23 2.22
N LEU A 81 15.45 1.80 2.86
CA LEU A 81 15.49 1.03 4.11
C LEU A 81 15.72 -0.47 3.89
N GLY A 82 15.79 -0.93 2.63
CA GLY A 82 16.01 -2.34 2.30
C GLY A 82 14.73 -3.19 2.24
N TYR A 83 13.56 -2.58 2.39
CA TYR A 83 12.25 -3.26 2.33
C TYR A 83 11.68 -3.40 0.91
N GLY A 84 12.45 -3.04 -0.13
CA GLY A 84 11.98 -3.08 -1.52
C GLY A 84 11.57 -4.48 -2.02
N VAL A 85 12.03 -5.54 -1.34
CA VAL A 85 11.73 -6.94 -1.68
C VAL A 85 10.84 -7.65 -0.66
N GLU A 86 10.47 -6.97 0.43
CA GLU A 86 9.57 -7.57 1.43
C GLU A 86 8.16 -7.67 0.86
N MET A 87 7.59 -8.88 0.89
CA MET A 87 6.31 -9.19 0.25
C MET A 87 5.16 -8.29 0.75
N SER A 88 5.17 -7.96 2.04
CA SER A 88 4.20 -7.05 2.66
C SER A 88 4.21 -5.68 1.97
N VAL A 89 5.40 -5.12 1.76
CA VAL A 89 5.62 -3.81 1.13
C VAL A 89 5.41 -3.88 -0.38
N SER A 90 5.97 -4.89 -1.06
CA SER A 90 5.79 -5.07 -2.50
C SER A 90 4.31 -5.22 -2.87
N GLY A 91 3.55 -6.03 -2.13
CA GLY A 91 2.11 -6.19 -2.34
C GLY A 91 1.33 -4.87 -2.18
N SER A 92 1.68 -4.07 -1.17
CA SER A 92 1.06 -2.76 -0.93
C SER A 92 1.49 -1.69 -1.95
N LEU A 93 2.71 -1.77 -2.50
CA LEU A 93 3.16 -0.93 -3.61
C LEU A 93 2.40 -1.25 -4.90
N ILE A 94 2.22 -2.54 -5.21
CA ILE A 94 1.44 -2.99 -6.36
C ILE A 94 0.00 -2.46 -6.25
N ASP A 95 -0.65 -2.65 -5.10
CA ASP A 95 -2.01 -2.13 -4.85
C ASP A 95 -2.10 -0.61 -5.01
N MET A 96 -1.13 0.12 -4.42
CA MET A 96 -1.08 1.58 -4.48
C MET A 96 -0.94 2.10 -5.91
N TYR A 97 0.00 1.56 -6.69
CA TYR A 97 0.17 1.98 -8.08
C TYR A 97 -1.02 1.56 -8.94
N ALA A 98 -1.58 0.37 -8.72
CA ALA A 98 -2.69 -0.16 -9.48
C ALA A 98 -3.96 0.68 -9.29
N LYS A 99 -4.35 0.97 -8.05
CA LYS A 99 -5.53 1.80 -7.74
C LYS A 99 -5.36 3.25 -8.19
N ASN A 100 -4.13 3.76 -8.20
CA ASN A 100 -3.84 5.14 -8.58
C ASN A 100 -3.58 5.31 -10.10
N GLY A 101 -3.89 4.30 -10.91
CA GLY A 101 -3.84 4.35 -12.38
C GLY A 101 -2.44 4.25 -12.99
N SER A 102 -1.40 4.08 -12.18
CA SER A 102 -0.03 3.85 -12.67
C SER A 102 0.21 2.36 -12.90
N LEU A 103 -0.55 1.78 -13.83
CA LEU A 103 -0.56 0.33 -14.07
C LEU A 103 0.79 -0.21 -14.57
N GLU A 104 1.56 0.60 -15.29
CA GLU A 104 2.91 0.23 -15.72
C GLU A 104 3.86 0.07 -14.52
N ALA A 105 3.82 0.99 -13.56
CA ALA A 105 4.61 0.89 -12.34
C ALA A 105 4.13 -0.28 -11.46
N ALA A 106 2.82 -0.50 -11.37
CA ALA A 106 2.26 -1.65 -10.66
C ALA A 106 2.75 -2.97 -11.25
N TYR A 107 2.70 -3.10 -12.59
CA TYR A 107 3.19 -4.28 -13.29
C TYR A 107 4.70 -4.47 -13.12
N LEU A 108 5.49 -3.39 -13.18
CA LEU A 108 6.93 -3.45 -12.95
C LEU A 108 7.23 -4.00 -11.56
N MET A 109 6.58 -3.50 -10.51
CA MET A 109 6.73 -4.02 -9.14
C MET A 109 6.31 -5.48 -9.06
N PHE A 110 5.15 -5.83 -9.63
CA PHE A 110 4.65 -7.20 -9.66
C PHE A 110 5.64 -8.16 -10.33
N SER A 111 6.24 -7.76 -11.46
CA SER A 111 7.20 -8.59 -12.21
C SER A 111 8.52 -8.84 -11.48
N GLN A 112 8.85 -8.01 -10.48
CA GLN A 112 10.07 -8.16 -9.66
C GLN A 112 9.86 -9.11 -8.48
N VAL A 113 8.60 -9.45 -8.14
CA VAL A 113 8.30 -10.35 -7.03
C VAL A 113 8.57 -11.80 -7.44
N SER A 114 9.50 -12.45 -6.73
CA SER A 114 9.79 -13.87 -6.90
C SER A 114 8.74 -14.70 -6.15
N ASN A 115 7.70 -15.15 -6.83
CA ASN A 115 6.50 -15.83 -6.30
C ASN A 115 5.45 -14.88 -5.68
N PRO A 116 4.76 -14.08 -6.51
CA PRO A 116 3.68 -13.23 -6.03
C PRO A 116 2.54 -14.08 -5.43
N ASP A 117 2.11 -13.70 -4.24
CA ASP A 117 0.95 -14.30 -3.59
C ASP A 117 -0.36 -13.87 -4.25
N LEU A 118 -1.47 -14.51 -3.89
CA LEU A 118 -2.78 -14.19 -4.45
C LEU A 118 -3.19 -12.72 -4.23
N LYS A 119 -2.69 -12.07 -3.17
CA LYS A 119 -2.94 -10.65 -2.93
C LYS A 119 -2.30 -9.79 -4.02
N CYS A 120 -1.04 -10.04 -4.38
CA CYS A 120 -0.36 -9.35 -5.48
C CYS A 120 -1.10 -9.51 -6.81
N TRP A 121 -1.55 -10.74 -7.11
CA TRP A 121 -2.37 -11.01 -8.30
C TRP A 121 -3.70 -10.25 -8.28
N ASN A 122 -4.39 -10.24 -7.14
CA ASN A 122 -5.66 -9.54 -6.99
C ASN A 122 -5.51 -8.02 -7.12
N SER A 123 -4.40 -7.44 -6.64
CA SER A 123 -4.12 -6.01 -6.82
C SER A 123 -3.92 -5.64 -8.29
N MET A 124 -3.17 -6.45 -9.05
CA MET A 124 -3.03 -6.25 -10.50
C MET A 124 -4.36 -6.45 -11.24
N LEU A 125 -5.09 -7.52 -10.90
CA LEU A 125 -6.40 -7.82 -11.48
C LEU A 125 -7.38 -6.67 -11.25
N GLY A 126 -7.50 -6.20 -10.00
CA GLY A 126 -8.33 -5.07 -9.63
C GLY A 126 -7.91 -3.78 -10.31
N GLY A 127 -6.59 -3.55 -10.47
CA GLY A 127 -6.05 -2.43 -11.23
C GLY A 127 -6.53 -2.42 -12.68
N TYR A 128 -6.34 -3.52 -13.41
CA TYR A 128 -6.78 -3.61 -14.81
C TYR A 128 -8.29 -3.46 -14.93
N SER A 129 -9.06 -4.15 -14.10
CA SER A 129 -10.53 -4.06 -14.10
C SER A 129 -11.02 -2.63 -13.84
N HIS A 130 -10.52 -1.98 -12.78
CA HIS A 130 -10.96 -0.63 -12.41
C HIS A 130 -10.68 0.42 -13.50
N HIS A 131 -9.66 0.18 -14.32
CA HIS A 131 -9.27 1.06 -15.42
C HIS A 131 -9.81 0.59 -16.79
N GLY A 132 -10.75 -0.36 -16.83
CA GLY A 132 -11.42 -0.81 -18.05
C GLY A 132 -10.56 -1.66 -18.98
N MET A 133 -9.47 -2.24 -18.48
CA MET A 133 -8.55 -3.11 -19.21
C MET A 133 -8.98 -4.58 -19.09
N VAL A 134 -10.17 -4.88 -19.64
CA VAL A 134 -10.85 -6.18 -19.47
C VAL A 134 -10.03 -7.36 -20.01
N ASP A 135 -9.39 -7.18 -21.16
CA ASP A 135 -8.60 -8.25 -21.80
C ASP A 135 -7.38 -8.62 -20.96
N GLU A 136 -6.71 -7.63 -20.37
CA GLU A 136 -5.59 -7.82 -19.44
C GLU A 136 -6.06 -8.47 -18.15
N ALA A 137 -7.20 -8.05 -17.59
CA ALA A 137 -7.78 -8.66 -16.39
C ALA A 137 -8.11 -10.15 -16.60
N LEU A 138 -8.73 -10.51 -17.73
CA LEU A 138 -9.04 -11.90 -18.07
C LEU A 138 -7.79 -12.76 -18.24
N LYS A 139 -6.77 -12.24 -18.95
CA LYS A 139 -5.47 -12.93 -19.08
C LYS A 139 -4.82 -13.16 -17.73
N LEU A 140 -4.89 -12.18 -16.83
CA LEU A 140 -4.34 -12.30 -15.49
C LEU A 140 -5.07 -13.36 -14.66
N PHE A 141 -6.41 -13.41 -14.76
CA PHE A 141 -7.22 -14.44 -14.10
C PHE A 141 -6.89 -15.86 -14.59
N GLU A 142 -6.70 -16.04 -15.90
CA GLU A 142 -6.25 -17.32 -16.45
C GLU A 142 -4.88 -17.73 -15.89
N GLU A 143 -3.97 -16.77 -15.72
CA GLU A 143 -2.64 -17.02 -15.18
C GLU A 143 -2.70 -17.43 -13.69
N ILE A 144 -3.57 -16.81 -12.88
CA ILE A 144 -3.82 -17.23 -11.49
C ILE A 144 -4.16 -18.72 -11.44
N ILE A 145 -5.04 -19.19 -12.33
CA ILE A 145 -5.44 -20.61 -12.41
C ILE A 145 -4.28 -21.49 -12.86
N LYS A 146 -3.50 -21.06 -13.88
CA LYS A 146 -2.34 -21.82 -14.39
C LYS A 146 -1.25 -22.00 -13.35
N GLN A 147 -1.05 -21.01 -12.48
CA GLN A 147 -0.11 -21.06 -11.36
C GLN A 147 -0.59 -21.96 -10.21
N GLY A 148 -1.80 -22.56 -10.32
CA GLY A 148 -2.36 -23.44 -9.30
C GLY A 148 -2.86 -22.71 -8.06
N LEU A 149 -2.98 -21.37 -8.11
CA LEU A 149 -3.59 -20.59 -7.05
C LEU A 149 -5.11 -20.76 -7.08
N VAL A 150 -5.73 -20.77 -5.91
CA VAL A 150 -7.19 -20.89 -5.78
C VAL A 150 -7.79 -19.48 -5.74
N PRO A 151 -8.55 -19.05 -6.78
CA PRO A 151 -9.24 -17.77 -6.76
C PRO A 151 -10.16 -17.66 -5.54
N ASN A 152 -10.19 -16.49 -4.91
CA ASN A 152 -11.04 -16.23 -3.75
C ASN A 152 -12.10 -15.16 -4.07
N GLN A 153 -12.91 -14.80 -3.07
CA GLN A 153 -13.94 -13.78 -3.23
C GLN A 153 -13.40 -12.46 -3.80
N VAL A 154 -12.22 -12.04 -3.37
CA VAL A 154 -11.58 -10.80 -3.86
C VAL A 154 -11.23 -10.95 -5.35
N THR A 155 -10.69 -12.09 -5.77
CA THR A 155 -10.39 -12.36 -7.19
C THR A 155 -11.62 -12.21 -8.07
N PHE A 156 -12.74 -12.80 -7.68
CA PHE A 156 -13.98 -12.71 -8.45
C PHE A 156 -14.60 -11.31 -8.43
N LEU A 157 -14.54 -10.60 -7.30
CA LEU A 157 -15.01 -9.21 -7.21
C LEU A 157 -14.19 -8.30 -8.13
N SER A 158 -12.86 -8.43 -8.11
CA SER A 158 -11.96 -7.69 -9.00
C SER A 158 -12.27 -7.97 -10.47
N LEU A 159 -12.53 -9.23 -10.84
CA LEU A 159 -12.86 -9.57 -12.23
C LEU A 159 -14.24 -9.03 -12.67
N LEU A 160 -15.24 -9.08 -11.80
CA LEU A 160 -16.60 -8.60 -12.09
C LEU A 160 -16.70 -7.07 -12.14
N SER A 161 -15.72 -6.35 -11.59
CA SER A 161 -15.65 -4.89 -11.66
C SER A 161 -15.03 -4.34 -12.96
N ALA A 162 -14.67 -5.21 -13.92
CA ALA A 162 -14.10 -4.86 -15.22
C ALA A 162 -15.16 -4.41 -16.24
#